data_AF-A0A8I2GQI0-F1
#
_entry.id   AF-A0A8I2GQI0-F1
#
_cell.length_a   1.000
_cell.length_b   1.000
_cell.length_c   1.000
_cell.angle_alpha   90.00
_cell.angle_beta   90.00
_cell.angle_gamma   90.00
#
_symmetry.space_group_name_H-M   'P 1'
#
loop_
_entity.id
_entity.type
_entity.pdbx_description
1 polymer ?
#
loop_
_entity_poly.entity_id
_entity_poly.type
_entity_poly.pdbx_seq_one_letter_code
_entity_poly.pdbx_strand_id
1 'polypeptide(L)' 'MISPPGGVREFRGNPTSVLKQVQDGQRFVLTSHHKLIAEIGPPSVDVTVHKPGALRSKIKVSDDFDNLPAVVLKALEDGM' A
#
# COMPACT_ATOMS: atom_id res chain seq x y z
N MET A 1 1.12 10.47 -23.79
CA MET A 1 1.50 9.06 -23.98
C MET A 1 0.55 8.22 -23.14
N ILE A 2 -0.12 7.23 -23.74
CA ILE A 2 -1.08 6.36 -23.06
C ILE A 2 -0.27 5.20 -22.46
N SER A 3 -0.27 5.07 -21.14
CA SER A 3 0.42 3.98 -20.44
C SER A 3 -0.21 2.64 -20.82
N PRO A 4 0.56 1.63 -21.23
CA PRO A 4 -0.01 0.33 -21.60
C PRO A 4 -0.66 -0.33 -20.36
N PRO A 5 -1.84 -0.95 -20.53
CA PRO A 5 -2.48 -1.67 -19.43
C PRO A 5 -1.66 -2.91 -19.08
N GLY A 6 -1.23 -3.02 -17.82
CA GLY A 6 -0.62 -4.22 -17.25
C GLY A 6 -1.61 -4.90 -16.32
N GLY A 7 -1.82 -6.19 -16.49
CA GLY A 7 -2.64 -6.98 -15.58
C GLY A 7 -1.91 -7.18 -14.25
N VAL A 8 -2.64 -7.16 -13.13
CA VAL A 8 -2.08 -7.49 -11.79
C VAL A 8 -1.33 -8.83 -11.77
N ARG A 9 -1.70 -9.77 -12.65
CA ARG A 9 -1.07 -11.09 -12.77
C ARG A 9 0.34 -11.02 -13.36
N GLU A 10 0.57 -10.13 -14.32
CA GLU A 10 1.88 -9.91 -14.95
C GLU A 10 2.82 -9.21 -13.96
N PHE A 11 2.28 -8.27 -13.18
CA PHE A 11 3.01 -7.61 -12.09
C PHE A 11 3.44 -8.59 -10.99
N ARG A 12 2.62 -9.60 -10.67
CA ARG A 12 2.97 -10.64 -9.68
C ARG A 12 3.93 -11.69 -10.23
N GLY A 13 3.92 -11.95 -11.54
CA GLY A 13 4.78 -12.96 -12.17
C GLY A 13 6.25 -12.53 -12.28
N ASN A 14 6.53 -11.23 -12.43
CA ASN A 14 7.89 -10.70 -12.47
C ASN A 14 7.95 -9.25 -11.97
N PRO A 15 7.80 -9.02 -10.64
CA PRO A 15 7.75 -7.68 -10.08
C PRO A 15 9.05 -6.90 -10.29
N THR A 16 10.20 -7.58 -10.26
CA THR A 16 11.52 -6.95 -10.36
C THR A 16 11.76 -6.28 -11.72
N SER A 17 11.35 -6.92 -12.83
CA SER A 17 11.54 -6.35 -14.17
C SER A 17 10.63 -5.15 -14.43
N VAL A 18 9.41 -5.17 -13.88
CA VAL A 18 8.47 -4.07 -14.00
C VAL A 18 8.90 -2.89 -13.14
N LEU A 19 9.34 -3.13 -11.89
CA LEU A 19 9.86 -2.09 -11.02
C LEU A 19 11.12 -1.41 -11.57
N LYS A 20 11.99 -2.16 -12.27
CA LYS A 20 13.15 -1.57 -12.96
C LYS A 20 12.73 -0.61 -14.09
N GLN A 21 11.76 -0.99 -14.91
CA GLN A 21 11.21 -0.11 -15.95
C GLN A 21 10.54 1.13 -15.36
N VAL A 22 9.86 0.97 -14.22
CA VAL A 22 9.27 2.08 -13.47
C VAL A 22 10.35 3.05 -12.99
N GLN A 23 11.46 2.52 -12.46
CA GLN A 23 12.61 3.32 -12.03
C GLN A 23 13.27 4.07 -13.20
N ASP A 24 13.30 3.47 -14.39
CA ASP A 24 13.82 4.09 -15.62
C ASP A 24 12.85 5.13 -16.22
N GLY A 25 11.70 5.37 -15.60
CA GLY A 25 10.75 6.44 -15.96
C GLY A 25 9.47 5.96 -16.66
N GLN A 26 9.31 4.66 -16.86
CA GLN A 26 8.09 4.10 -17.45
C GLN A 26 6.92 4.17 -16.47
N ARG A 27 5.70 4.41 -16.97
CA ARG A 27 4.47 4.37 -16.17
C ARG A 27 3.60 3.19 -16.62
N PHE A 28 3.01 2.51 -15.64
CA PHE A 28 2.12 1.37 -15.87
C PHE A 28 0.80 1.59 -15.16
N VAL A 29 -0.26 1.18 -15.82
CA VAL A 29 -1.60 1.19 -15.25
C VAL A 29 -1.94 -0.23 -14.84
N LEU A 30 -2.25 -0.45 -13.57
CA LEU A 30 -2.74 -1.73 -13.08
C LEU A 30 -4.24 -1.82 -13.31
N THR A 31 -4.61 -2.88 -14.01
CA THR A 31 -6.00 -3.23 -14.24
C THR A 31 -6.32 -4.56 -13.56
N SER A 32 -7.45 -4.60 -12.85
CA SER A 32 -8.02 -5.81 -12.25
C SER A 32 -9.47 -5.91 -12.68
N HIS A 33 -9.91 -7.08 -13.18
CA HIS A 33 -11.26 -7.28 -13.73
C HIS A 33 -11.69 -6.16 -14.71
N HIS A 34 -10.78 -5.75 -15.60
CA HIS A 34 -10.97 -4.65 -16.56
C HIS A 34 -11.25 -3.27 -15.94
N LYS A 35 -11.04 -3.12 -14.63
CA LYS A 35 -11.11 -1.85 -13.92
C LYS A 35 -9.70 -1.36 -13.61
N LEU A 36 -9.47 -0.07 -13.86
CA LEU A 36 -8.25 0.62 -13.46
C LEU A 36 -8.22 0.74 -11.93
N ILE A 37 -7.21 0.15 -11.29
CA ILE A 37 -7.12 0.10 -9.82
C ILE A 37 -5.96 0.92 -9.25
N ALA A 38 -4.90 1.10 -10.04
CA ALA A 38 -3.73 1.87 -9.64
C ALA A 38 -2.90 2.27 -10.86
N GLU A 39 -2.05 3.27 -10.66
CA GLU A 39 -0.97 3.64 -11.57
C GLU A 39 0.35 3.54 -10.80
N ILE A 40 1.37 2.94 -11.42
CA ILE A 40 2.72 2.88 -10.89
C ILE A 40 3.62 3.65 -11.85
N GLY A 41 4.28 4.67 -11.31
CA GLY A 41 5.24 5.50 -12.02
C GLY A 41 6.53 5.66 -11.24
N PRO A 42 7.54 6.31 -11.85
CA PRO A 42 8.83 6.53 -11.21
C PRO A 42 8.64 7.13 -9.82
N PRO A 43 9.46 6.72 -8.83
CA PRO A 43 9.37 7.26 -7.49
C PRO A 43 9.50 8.77 -7.55
N SER A 44 8.56 9.50 -6.94
CA SER A 44 8.69 10.95 -6.82
C SER A 44 9.98 11.26 -6.08
N VAL A 45 10.73 12.26 -6.56
CA VAL A 45 12.02 12.66 -5.97
C VAL A 45 11.85 13.06 -4.49
N ASP A 46 10.65 13.45 -4.10
CA ASP A 46 10.23 13.82 -2.74
C ASP A 46 9.71 12.67 -1.87
N VAL A 47 9.79 11.39 -2.28
CA VAL A 47 9.41 10.29 -1.40
C VAL A 47 10.40 10.23 -0.25
N THR A 48 10.01 10.85 0.86
CA THR A 48 10.77 10.85 2.09
C THR A 48 10.82 9.40 2.56
N VAL A 49 11.98 8.76 2.43
CA VAL A 49 12.21 7.40 2.93
C VAL A 49 11.84 7.41 4.41
N HIS A 50 10.90 6.53 4.80
CA HIS A 50 10.49 6.40 6.19
C HIS A 50 11.72 6.11 7.04
N LYS A 51 12.12 7.07 7.89
CA LYS A 51 13.24 6.90 8.82
C LYS A 51 12.68 6.33 10.12
N PRO A 52 13.05 5.11 10.53
CA PRO A 52 12.73 4.60 11.85
C PRO A 52 13.15 5.63 12.93
N GLY A 53 12.25 5.94 13.87
CA GLY A 53 12.51 6.97 14.90
C GLY A 53 12.28 8.42 14.46
N ALA A 54 11.77 8.68 13.25
CA ALA A 54 11.38 10.03 12.83
C ALA A 54 10.21 10.61 13.63
N LEU A 55 9.35 9.74 14.18
CA LEU A 55 8.28 10.15 15.08
C LEU A 55 8.88 10.55 16.43
N ARG A 56 9.29 11.82 16.55
CA ARG A 56 9.79 12.42 17.80
C ARG A 56 8.69 12.86 18.77
N SER A 57 7.43 12.70 18.40
CA SER A 57 6.29 13.08 19.23
C SER A 57 5.90 11.97 20.21
N LYS A 58 5.37 12.37 21.36
CA LYS A 58 4.71 11.45 22.29
C LYS A 58 3.35 11.06 21.67
N ILE A 59 3.14 9.78 21.40
CA ILE A 59 1.82 9.26 21.05
C ILE A 59 0.95 9.37 22.30
N LYS A 60 -0.12 10.17 22.24
CA LYS A 60 -1.11 10.21 23.33
C LYS A 60 -2.07 9.04 23.12
N VAL A 61 -2.01 8.08 24.03
CA VAL A 61 -3.01 7.00 24.12
C VAL A 61 -4.23 7.59 24.82
N SER A 62 -5.42 7.25 24.33
CA SER A 62 -6.67 7.67 24.96
C SER A 62 -6.92 6.83 26.22
N ASP A 63 -7.54 7.40 27.25
CA ASP A 63 -7.78 6.71 28.53
C ASP A 63 -8.73 5.50 28.38
N ASP A 64 -9.47 5.44 27.28
CA ASP A 64 -10.38 4.36 26.89
C ASP A 64 -9.78 3.38 25.87
N PHE A 65 -8.46 3.41 25.63
CA PHE A 65 -7.81 2.55 24.62
C PHE A 65 -8.09 1.05 24.81
N ASP A 66 -8.19 0.60 26.06
CA ASP A 66 -8.47 -0.80 26.39
C ASP A 66 -9.98 -1.13 26.33
N ASN A 67 -10.86 -0.13 26.17
CA ASN A 67 -12.29 -0.35 26.05
C ASN A 67 -12.66 -0.75 24.63
N LEU A 68 -12.76 -2.05 24.42
CA LEU A 68 -13.30 -2.60 23.18
C LEU A 68 -14.83 -2.51 23.16
N PRO A 69 -15.44 -2.04 22.07
CA PRO A 69 -16.88 -2.18 21.87
C PRO A 69 -17.29 -3.66 21.96
N ALA A 70 -18.43 -3.95 22.61
CA ALA A 70 -18.88 -5.31 22.90
C ALA A 70 -18.94 -6.23 21.65
N VAL A 71 -19.23 -5.66 20.47
CA VAL A 71 -19.24 -6.39 19.20
C VAL A 71 -17.84 -6.87 18.79
N VAL A 72 -16.81 -6.07 19.07
CA VAL A 72 -15.41 -6.42 18.76
C VAL A 72 -14.87 -7.43 19.76
N LEU A 73 -15.19 -7.25 21.05
CA LEU A 73 -14.85 -8.22 22.10
C LEU A 73 -15.45 -9.60 21.78
N LYS A 74 -16.75 -9.63 21.46
CA LYS A 74 -17.44 -10.86 21.07
C LYS A 74 -16.81 -11.53 19.86
N ALA A 75 -16.40 -10.77 18.84
CA ALA A 75 -15.73 -11.33 17.66
C ALA A 75 -14.34 -11.92 17.96
N LEU A 76 -13.65 -11.46 19.01
CA LEU A 76 -12.37 -12.02 19.47
C LEU A 76 -12.59 -13.28 20.33
N GLU A 77 -13.64 -13.29 21.15
CA GLU A 77 -14.04 -14.42 22.00
C GLU A 77 -14.64 -15.58 21.20
N ASP A 78 -15.44 -15.27 20.16
CA ASP A 78 -16.02 -16.24 19.23
C ASP A 78 -14.97 -16.81 18.24
N GLY A 79 -13.69 -16.41 18.38
CA GLY A 79 -12.54 -16.85 17.59
C GLY A 79 -11.74 -18.02 18.21
N MET A 80 -12.36 -18.85 19.06
CA MET A 80 -11.88 -20.19 19.47
C MET A 80 -12.87 -21.29 19.08
#